data_AF-A0A2P8KDS2-F1
#
_entry.id   AF-A0A2P8KDS2-F1
#
_cell.length_a   1.000
_cell.length_b   1.000
_cell.length_c   1.000
_cell.angle_alpha   90.00
_cell.angle_beta   90.00
_cell.angle_gamma   90.00
#
_symmetry.space_group_name_H-M   'P 1'
#
loop_
_entity.id
_entity.type
_entity.pdbx_description
1 polymer ?
#
loop_
_entity_poly.entity_id
_entity_poly.type
_entity_poly.pdbx_seq_one_letter_code
_entity_poly.pdbx_strand_id
1 'polypeptide(L)'
;MSLRWLDFDYSEGDDDTGVFDAMASVELGHAAEVQAEIDAVLAWAEATFPGCRGPVEDGGEWDAELQVSNEDTNPPRRCFSLAIGGTRAFCQALGERFG
;
A
#
# COMPACT_ATOMS: atom_id res chain seq x y z
N MET A 1 0.38 -11.76 7.09
CA MET A 1 1.49 -12.19 6.20
C MET A 1 2.62 -11.24 6.53
N SER A 2 3.81 -11.73 6.87
CA SER A 2 4.94 -10.83 7.11
C SER A 2 5.47 -10.35 5.77
N LEU A 3 5.38 -9.04 5.56
CA LEU A 3 5.91 -8.35 4.39
C LEU A 3 7.43 -8.33 4.53
N ARG A 4 8.16 -8.74 3.49
CA ARG A 4 9.62 -8.80 3.51
C ARG A 4 10.26 -7.59 2.86
N TRP A 5 9.56 -6.97 1.92
CA TRP A 5 10.10 -5.89 1.10
C TRP A 5 9.41 -4.55 1.36
N LEU A 6 8.09 -4.56 1.55
CA LEU A 6 7.33 -3.36 1.87
C LEU A 6 7.50 -3.01 3.35
N ASP A 7 8.10 -1.86 3.61
CA ASP A 7 8.11 -1.22 4.91
C ASP A 7 6.97 -0.20 4.94
N PHE A 8 6.00 -0.38 5.83
CA PHE A 8 4.85 0.51 5.94
C PHE A 8 5.11 1.57 7.01
N ASP A 9 5.12 2.83 6.62
CA ASP A 9 5.12 3.97 7.52
C ASP A 9 3.69 4.51 7.67
N TYR A 10 3.19 4.56 8.90
CA TYR A 10 1.88 5.11 9.19
C TYR A 10 1.96 6.62 9.42
N SER A 11 1.22 7.36 8.59
CA SER A 11 1.02 8.80 8.74
C SER A 11 -0.45 9.09 9.08
N GLU A 12 -0.67 9.85 10.16
CA GLU A 12 -1.99 10.33 10.53
C GLU A 12 -2.45 11.40 9.51
N GLY A 13 -3.63 11.22 8.94
CA GLY A 13 -4.24 12.15 7.99
C GLY A 13 -5.10 13.19 8.70
N ASP A 14 -5.71 14.08 7.90
CA ASP A 14 -6.72 15.02 8.40
C ASP A 14 -8.07 14.31 8.62
N ASP A 15 -8.83 14.74 9.63
CA ASP A 15 -10.22 14.30 9.87
C ASP A 15 -10.41 12.79 10.14
N ASP A 16 -9.69 12.24 11.14
CA ASP A 16 -9.81 10.81 11.56
C ASP A 16 -9.48 9.82 10.43
N THR A 17 -8.74 10.27 9.41
CA THR A 17 -8.19 9.41 8.36
C THR A 17 -6.71 9.13 8.61
N GLY A 18 -6.17 8.15 7.89
CA GLY A 18 -4.76 7.83 7.94
C GLY A 18 -4.29 7.27 6.61
N VAL A 19 -3.00 7.40 6.36
CA VAL A 19 -2.35 6.86 5.16
C VAL A 19 -1.14 6.05 5.61
N PHE A 20 -1.01 4.87 5.04
CA PHE A 20 0.19 4.07 5.14
C PHE A 20 0.95 4.20 3.83
N ASP A 21 2.15 4.74 3.89
CA ASP A 21 3.07 4.78 2.76
C ASP A 21 4.02 3.60 2.86
N ALA A 22 4.16 2.85 1.79
CA ALA A 22 5.14 1.78 1.70
C ALA A 22 6.01 1.94 0.48
N MET A 23 7.32 1.82 0.68
CA MET A 23 8.30 1.97 -0.38
C MET A 23 9.26 0.78 -0.41
N ALA A 24 9.49 0.26 -1.60
CA ALA A 24 10.43 -0.84 -1.83
C ALA A 24 11.20 -0.62 -3.13
N SER A 25 12.53 -0.61 -3.03
CA SER A 25 13.43 -0.50 -4.18
C SER A 25 14.26 -1.77 -4.30
N VAL A 26 13.96 -2.58 -5.32
CA VAL A 26 14.57 -3.90 -5.50
C VAL A 26 15.14 -4.09 -6.90
N GLU A 27 16.08 -5.01 -7.04
CA GLU A 27 16.54 -5.46 -8.35
C GLU A 27 15.42 -6.15 -9.14
N LEU A 28 15.48 -6.12 -10.48
CA LEU A 28 14.45 -6.70 -11.34
C LEU A 28 14.11 -8.17 -11.04
N GLY A 29 15.04 -8.94 -10.47
CA GLY A 29 14.81 -10.33 -10.06
C GLY A 29 13.80 -10.49 -8.93
N HIS A 30 13.74 -9.53 -7.99
CA HIS A 30 12.83 -9.57 -6.83
C HIS A 30 11.56 -8.72 -7.04
N ALA A 31 11.48 -7.97 -8.15
CA ALA A 31 10.33 -7.11 -8.45
C ALA A 31 8.98 -7.85 -8.47
N ALA A 32 8.97 -9.11 -8.89
CA ALA A 32 7.77 -9.94 -8.88
C ALA A 32 7.30 -10.29 -7.45
N GLU A 33 8.24 -10.45 -6.51
CA GLU A 33 7.91 -10.73 -5.11
C GLU A 33 7.28 -9.51 -4.44
N VAL A 34 7.86 -8.32 -4.66
CA VAL A 34 7.29 -7.05 -4.17
C VAL A 34 5.88 -6.84 -4.73
N GLN A 35 5.70 -7.04 -6.04
CA GLN A 35 4.39 -6.87 -6.66
C GLN A 35 3.35 -7.85 -6.08
N ALA A 36 3.74 -9.07 -5.73
CA ALA A 36 2.85 -10.05 -5.10
C ALA A 36 2.47 -9.64 -3.67
N GLU A 37 3.38 -9.02 -2.91
CA GLU A 37 3.06 -8.46 -1.59
C GLU A 37 2.04 -7.31 -1.72
N ILE A 38 2.24 -6.40 -2.68
CA ILE A 38 1.32 -5.30 -2.95
C ILE A 38 -0.07 -5.83 -3.35
N ASP A 39 -0.12 -6.79 -4.27
CA ASP A 39 -1.38 -7.41 -4.73
C ASP A 39 -2.12 -8.08 -3.57
N ALA A 40 -1.41 -8.75 -2.66
CA ALA A 40 -2.01 -9.36 -1.47
C ALA A 40 -2.61 -8.32 -0.51
N VAL A 41 -1.97 -7.15 -0.34
CA VAL A 41 -2.49 -6.04 0.47
C VAL A 41 -3.75 -5.46 -0.17
N LEU A 42 -3.71 -5.18 -1.49
CA LEU A 42 -4.86 -4.65 -2.23
C LEU A 42 -6.04 -5.63 -2.23
N ALA A 43 -5.78 -6.90 -2.49
CA ALA A 43 -6.81 -7.95 -2.47
C ALA A 43 -7.43 -8.12 -1.08
N TRP A 44 -6.64 -7.98 0.00
CA TRP A 44 -7.16 -7.98 1.36
C TRP A 44 -8.05 -6.74 1.62
N ALA A 45 -7.64 -5.56 1.16
CA ALA A 45 -8.40 -4.33 1.32
C ALA A 45 -9.75 -4.44 0.59
N GLU A 46 -9.75 -4.89 -0.67
CA GLU A 46 -10.97 -5.14 -1.45
C GLU A 46 -11.87 -6.20 -0.79
N ALA A 47 -11.29 -7.27 -0.23
CA ALA A 47 -12.06 -8.32 0.43
C ALA A 47 -12.68 -7.87 1.77
N THR A 48 -12.01 -6.97 2.48
CA THR A 48 -12.44 -6.49 3.81
C THR A 48 -13.42 -5.33 3.69
N PHE A 49 -13.22 -4.44 2.73
CA PHE A 49 -14.03 -3.25 2.45
C PHE A 49 -14.50 -3.24 0.97
N PRO A 50 -15.35 -4.21 0.57
CA PRO A 50 -15.74 -4.38 -0.83
C PRO A 50 -16.65 -3.26 -1.33
N GLY A 51 -16.29 -2.67 -2.47
CA GLY A 51 -17.11 -1.63 -3.12
C GLY A 51 -16.97 -0.24 -2.52
N CYS A 52 -16.04 -0.06 -1.58
CA CYS A 52 -15.82 1.20 -0.87
C CYS A 52 -14.49 1.86 -1.25
N ARG A 53 -13.90 1.45 -2.37
CA ARG A 53 -12.67 2.06 -2.88
C ARG A 53 -12.99 3.40 -3.55
N GLY A 54 -12.42 4.48 -3.05
CA GLY A 54 -12.56 5.81 -3.62
C GLY A 54 -12.14 6.92 -2.66
N PRO A 55 -12.08 8.18 -3.13
CA PRO A 55 -11.80 9.31 -2.25
C PRO A 55 -12.85 9.39 -1.14
N VAL A 56 -12.40 9.65 0.09
CA VAL A 56 -13.29 9.74 1.26
C VAL A 56 -14.35 10.82 1.06
N GLU A 57 -14.01 11.90 0.36
CA GLU A 57 -14.93 12.99 -0.01
C GLU A 57 -16.09 12.54 -0.93
N ASP A 58 -15.91 11.47 -1.70
CA ASP A 58 -16.93 10.89 -2.60
C ASP A 58 -17.68 9.71 -1.94
N GLY A 59 -17.40 9.43 -0.67
CA GLY A 59 -17.99 8.32 0.09
C GLY A 59 -17.20 7.01 0.04
N GLY A 60 -15.95 7.04 -0.41
CA GLY A 60 -15.04 5.90 -0.27
C GLY A 60 -14.58 5.71 1.17
N GLU A 61 -14.37 4.45 1.59
CA GLU A 61 -13.84 4.12 2.91
C GLU A 61 -12.31 3.96 2.90
N TRP A 62 -11.75 3.66 1.74
CA TRP A 62 -10.31 3.50 1.53
C TRP A 62 -9.94 3.80 0.08
N ASP A 63 -8.69 4.19 -0.14
CA ASP A 63 -8.09 4.31 -1.46
C ASP A 63 -6.66 3.78 -1.43
N ALA A 64 -6.16 3.40 -2.60
CA ALA A 64 -4.78 3.00 -2.77
C ALA A 64 -4.23 3.52 -4.10
N GLU A 65 -3.07 4.13 -4.02
CA GLU A 65 -2.27 4.60 -5.14
C GLU A 65 -0.97 3.80 -5.20
N LEU A 66 -0.77 3.10 -6.32
CA LEU A 66 0.47 2.36 -6.59
C LEU A 66 1.24 3.08 -7.70
N GLN A 67 2.43 3.56 -7.35
CA GLN A 67 3.40 4.09 -8.30
C GLN A 67 4.56 3.11 -8.47
N VAL A 68 4.85 2.76 -9.73
CA VAL A 68 5.99 1.89 -10.08
C VAL A 68 6.90 2.61 -11.05
N SER A 69 8.18 2.71 -10.69
CA SER A 69 9.19 3.40 -11.47
C SER A 69 10.40 2.48 -11.71
N ASN A 70 10.94 2.54 -12.93
CA ASN A 70 12.19 1.86 -13.28
C ASN A 70 13.36 2.82 -13.02
N GLU A 71 14.37 2.34 -12.30
CA GLU A 71 15.61 3.08 -12.10
C GLU A 71 16.69 2.53 -13.03
N ASP A 72 17.26 3.41 -13.84
CA ASP A 72 18.46 3.17 -14.66
C ASP A 72 19.73 3.17 -13.79
N THR A 73 19.74 2.32 -12.76
CA THR A 73 20.92 2.00 -11.96
C THR A 73 21.66 0.80 -12.57
N ASN A 74 22.90 0.55 -12.14
CA ASN A 74 23.62 -0.67 -12.51
C ASN A 74 23.99 -1.45 -11.24
N PRO A 75 23.31 -2.58 -10.94
CA PRO A 75 22.25 -3.24 -11.72
C PRO A 75 20.91 -2.48 -11.72
N PRO A 76 20.03 -2.71 -12.72
CA PRO A 76 18.74 -2.01 -12.85
C PRO A 76 17.79 -2.38 -11.71
N ARG A 77 17.10 -1.36 -11.20
CA ARG A 77 16.18 -1.49 -10.06
C ARG A 77 14.76 -1.07 -10.44
N ARG A 78 13.79 -1.53 -9.66
CA ARG A 78 12.41 -1.04 -9.66
C ARG A 78 12.07 -0.53 -8.29
N CYS A 79 11.55 0.69 -8.27
CA CYS A 79 10.94 1.31 -7.11
C CYS A 79 9.44 1.12 -7.17
N PHE A 80 8.89 0.66 -6.06
CA PHE A 80 7.47 0.58 -5.81
C PHE A 80 7.17 1.54 -4.66
N SER A 81 6.20 2.42 -4.86
CA SER A 81 5.63 3.28 -3.82
C SER A 81 4.14 2.99 -3.79
N LEU A 82 3.65 2.48 -2.67
CA LEU A 82 2.25 2.20 -2.42
C LEU A 82 1.78 3.14 -1.30
N ALA A 83 0.90 4.06 -1.63
CA ALA A 83 0.15 4.81 -0.63
C ALA A 83 -1.22 4.15 -0.50
N ILE A 84 -1.57 3.70 0.70
CA ILE A 84 -2.88 3.11 0.98
C ILE A 84 -3.46 3.75 2.25
N GLY A 85 -4.63 4.35 2.14
CA GLY A 85 -5.20 5.13 3.21
C GLY A 85 -6.71 5.09 3.20
N GLY A 86 -7.32 5.59 4.27
CA GLY A 86 -8.77 5.56 4.40
C GLY A 86 -9.23 6.06 5.75
N THR A 87 -10.44 5.67 6.10
CA THR A 87 -11.04 5.95 7.41
C THR A 87 -10.23 5.30 8.54
N ARG A 88 -10.38 5.80 9.77
CA ARG A 88 -9.79 5.18 10.96
C ARG A 88 -10.05 3.69 11.10
N ALA A 89 -11.25 3.22 10.74
CA ALA A 89 -11.60 1.80 10.80
C ALA A 89 -10.72 0.98 9.85
N PHE A 90 -10.51 1.48 8.63
CA PHE A 90 -9.60 0.87 7.67
C PHE A 90 -8.16 0.88 8.18
N CYS A 91 -7.68 2.02 8.66
CA CYS A 91 -6.31 2.16 9.14
C CYS A 91 -6.01 1.24 10.32
N GLN A 92 -6.95 1.12 11.26
CA GLN A 92 -6.82 0.20 12.38
C GLN A 92 -6.76 -1.25 11.91
N ALA A 93 -7.65 -1.67 11.01
CA ALA A 93 -7.67 -3.03 10.48
C ALA A 93 -6.38 -3.37 9.70
N LEU A 94 -5.84 -2.40 8.93
CA LEU A 94 -4.61 -2.58 8.16
C LEU A 94 -3.40 -2.68 9.08
N GLY A 95 -3.30 -1.79 10.08
CA GLY A 95 -2.26 -1.83 11.10
C GLY A 95 -2.27 -3.14 11.91
N GLU A 96 -3.45 -3.65 12.29
CA GLU A 96 -3.56 -4.94 12.97
C GLU A 96 -3.15 -6.13 12.07
N ARG A 97 -3.28 -5.98 10.75
CA ARG A 97 -3.01 -7.05 9.78
C ARG A 97 -1.56 -7.08 9.29
N PHE A 98 -0.95 -5.91 9.11
CA PHE A 98 0.32 -5.69 8.42
C PHE A 98 1.36 -4.85 9.21
N GLY A 99 0.98 -4.22 10.32
CA GLY A 99 1.90 -3.50 11.22
C GLY A 99 2.63 -4.39 12.22
#